data_AF-A0AAW1X110-F1
#
_entry.id   AF-A0AAW1X110-F1
#
_cell.length_a   1.000
_cell.length_b   1.000
_cell.length_c   1.000
_cell.angle_alpha   90.00
_cell.angle_beta   90.00
_cell.angle_gamma   90.00
#
_symmetry.space_group_name_H-M   'P 1'
#
loop_
_entity.id
_entity.type
_entity.pdbx_description
1 polymer ?
#
loop_
_entity_poly.entity_id
_entity_poly.type
_entity_poly.pdbx_seq_one_letter_code
_entity_poly.pdbx_strand_id
1 'polypeptide(L)'
;MRRFTKSFSGSEAVDFLSEDQYLEREEAIEFGRKLASKLFFQHVLEENLFEDGNHLYRFLDDDPIVSQCHNIPKGIIDVKPKPIIDIASRLRFLSCAILEAYVSEDGKHIDYRSIHGSEEFCKLSKMVFYGGNQRPPYNLMKPFSPKDKRVMVALPYAEPLIHFALVCGTRSGPALRCYSPGDIDKELMEAARSFLRNGGLIIGFDTKVASANKILKWFSIDFGKNEMEVLKHSSNYLEPAVSEALLELLATSQPKVMYQPYDWGLNC
;
A
#
# COMPACT_ATOMS: atom_id res chain seq x y z
N MET A 1 19.57 -32.64 -8.36
CA MET A 1 20.40 -31.43 -8.10
C MET A 1 19.46 -30.23 -8.09
N ARG A 2 19.33 -29.50 -6.98
CA ARG A 2 18.50 -28.27 -6.94
C ARG A 2 19.30 -27.14 -7.57
N ARG A 3 18.71 -26.41 -8.52
CA ARG A 3 19.33 -25.26 -9.20
C ARG A 3 18.71 -23.99 -8.65
N PHE A 4 19.55 -23.10 -8.14
CA PHE A 4 19.14 -21.77 -7.70
C PHE A 4 19.60 -20.74 -8.73
N THR A 5 18.68 -19.94 -9.24
CA THR A 5 18.97 -18.87 -10.21
C THR A 5 19.03 -17.53 -9.48
N LYS A 6 19.82 -16.59 -10.04
CA LYS A 6 20.02 -15.23 -9.50
C LYS A 6 20.44 -15.22 -8.02
N SER A 7 21.37 -16.09 -7.68
CA SER A 7 21.92 -16.20 -6.33
C SER A 7 23.43 -16.00 -6.38
N PHE A 8 23.98 -15.53 -5.27
CA PHE A 8 25.42 -15.36 -5.05
C PHE A 8 25.84 -16.13 -3.80
N SER A 9 27.12 -16.50 -3.68
CA SER A 9 27.63 -17.12 -2.46
C SER A 9 27.97 -16.08 -1.39
N GLY A 10 27.95 -16.51 -0.12
CA GLY A 10 28.41 -15.67 0.99
C GLY A 10 29.84 -15.16 0.77
N SER A 11 30.72 -16.01 0.25
CA SER A 11 32.10 -15.63 -0.06
C SER A 11 32.19 -14.56 -1.15
N GLU A 12 31.42 -14.68 -2.23
CA GLU A 12 31.36 -13.67 -3.32
C GLU A 12 30.89 -12.31 -2.78
N ALA A 13 29.90 -12.32 -1.87
CA ALA A 13 29.43 -11.10 -1.24
C ALA A 13 30.47 -10.47 -0.30
N VAL A 14 31.19 -11.28 0.48
CA VAL A 14 32.25 -10.78 1.36
C VAL A 14 33.42 -10.21 0.54
N ASP A 15 33.82 -10.87 -0.53
CA ASP A 15 34.86 -10.40 -1.44
C ASP A 15 34.48 -9.05 -2.05
N PHE A 16 33.24 -8.93 -2.56
CA PHE A 16 32.71 -7.68 -3.09
C PHE A 16 32.69 -6.54 -2.05
N LEU A 17 32.18 -6.81 -0.84
CA LEU A 17 32.09 -5.81 0.23
C LEU A 17 33.47 -5.37 0.73
N SER A 18 34.44 -6.30 0.78
CA SER A 18 35.81 -6.00 1.17
C SER A 18 36.49 -5.08 0.14
N GLU A 19 36.30 -5.35 -1.16
CA GLU A 19 36.87 -4.54 -2.24
C GLU A 19 36.20 -3.16 -2.38
N ASP A 20 34.86 -3.11 -2.38
CA ASP A 20 34.10 -1.88 -2.65
C ASP A 20 34.14 -0.88 -1.49
N GLN A 21 34.12 -1.38 -0.25
CA GLN A 21 34.10 -0.55 0.95
C GLN A 21 35.46 -0.46 1.66
N TYR A 22 36.51 -1.09 1.10
CA TYR A 22 37.86 -1.17 1.69
C TYR A 22 37.85 -1.70 3.13
N LEU A 23 37.06 -2.76 3.36
CA LEU A 23 36.87 -3.37 4.68
C LEU A 23 37.71 -4.64 4.82
N GLU A 24 38.21 -4.89 6.03
CA GLU A 24 38.79 -6.20 6.37
C GLU A 24 37.71 -7.28 6.32
N ARG A 25 38.11 -8.53 6.08
CA ARG A 25 37.15 -9.63 5.84
C ARG A 25 36.13 -9.81 6.97
N GLU A 26 36.57 -9.68 8.23
CA GLU A 26 35.68 -9.75 9.40
C GLU A 26 34.68 -8.58 9.44
N GLU A 27 35.11 -7.38 9.08
CA GLU A 27 34.26 -6.18 9.03
C GLU A 27 33.23 -6.27 7.89
N ALA A 28 33.64 -6.82 6.74
CA ALA A 28 32.76 -7.10 5.61
C ALA A 28 31.68 -8.13 5.98
N ILE A 29 32.01 -9.15 6.79
CA ILE A 29 31.03 -10.11 7.32
C ILE A 29 30.02 -9.41 8.24
N GLU A 30 30.48 -8.56 9.15
CA GLU A 30 29.57 -7.82 10.04
C GLU A 30 28.68 -6.85 9.26
N PHE A 31 29.23 -6.19 8.23
CA PHE A 31 28.48 -5.32 7.34
C PHE A 31 27.44 -6.11 6.53
N GLY A 32 27.81 -7.27 5.97
CA GLY A 32 26.88 -8.17 5.30
C GLY A 32 25.74 -8.64 6.22
N ARG A 33 26.01 -8.93 7.50
CA ARG A 33 24.97 -9.22 8.50
C ARG A 33 24.04 -8.03 8.74
N LYS A 34 24.56 -6.80 8.73
CA LYS A 34 23.75 -5.57 8.84
C LYS A 34 22.84 -5.41 7.62
N LEU A 35 23.33 -5.70 6.40
CA LEU A 35 22.51 -5.69 5.19
C LEU A 35 21.44 -6.78 5.19
N ALA A 36 21.79 -8.02 5.56
CA ALA A 36 20.86 -9.13 5.67
C ALA A 36 19.76 -8.88 6.73
N SER A 37 20.11 -8.30 7.88
CA SER A 37 19.11 -7.95 8.91
C SER A 37 18.15 -6.84 8.48
N LYS A 38 18.57 -5.99 7.54
CA LYS A 38 17.74 -5.00 6.85
C LYS A 38 17.07 -5.54 5.58
N LEU A 39 17.11 -6.86 5.36
CA LEU A 39 16.42 -7.54 4.26
C LEU A 39 16.89 -7.12 2.86
N PHE A 40 18.16 -6.71 2.68
CA PHE A 40 18.70 -6.46 1.34
C PHE A 40 18.79 -7.76 0.52
N PHE A 41 19.19 -8.84 1.18
CA PHE A 41 19.25 -10.19 0.62
C PHE A 41 19.00 -11.20 1.73
N GLN A 42 18.61 -12.42 1.35
CA GLN A 42 18.30 -13.50 2.30
C GLN A 42 18.94 -14.81 1.87
N HIS A 43 19.22 -15.68 2.84
CA HIS A 43 19.67 -17.05 2.55
C HIS A 43 18.56 -17.81 1.83
N VAL A 44 18.90 -18.52 0.77
CA VAL A 44 17.94 -19.18 -0.13
C VAL A 44 17.08 -20.25 0.59
N LEU A 45 17.58 -20.80 1.69
CA LEU A 45 16.86 -21.76 2.56
C LEU A 45 16.40 -21.17 3.90
N GLU A 46 16.63 -19.88 4.14
CA GLU A 46 16.30 -19.19 5.41
C GLU A 46 16.95 -19.78 6.69
N GLU A 47 17.99 -20.61 6.54
CA GLU A 47 18.67 -21.29 7.66
C GLU A 47 19.54 -20.35 8.51
N ASN A 48 20.25 -19.41 7.87
CA ASN A 48 21.25 -18.54 8.52
C ASN A 48 21.07 -17.07 8.10
N LEU A 49 21.51 -16.14 8.95
CA LEU A 49 21.41 -14.69 8.67
C LEU A 49 22.40 -14.25 7.57
N PHE A 50 23.71 -14.43 7.80
CA PHE A 50 24.77 -14.23 6.80
C PHE A 50 26.08 -14.85 7.30
N GLU A 51 26.71 -15.67 6.46
CA GLU A 51 27.95 -16.41 6.74
C GLU A 51 28.86 -16.39 5.50
N ASP A 52 30.15 -16.20 5.74
CA ASP A 52 31.18 -16.32 4.71
C ASP A 52 31.36 -17.80 4.33
N GLY A 53 31.23 -18.11 3.04
CA GLY A 53 31.36 -19.46 2.52
C GLY A 53 30.38 -19.77 1.39
N ASN A 54 30.10 -21.07 1.21
CA ASN A 54 29.30 -21.58 0.09
C ASN A 54 27.78 -21.52 0.32
N HIS A 55 27.34 -20.76 1.33
CA HIS A 55 25.94 -20.49 1.57
C HIS A 55 25.40 -19.58 0.46
N LEU A 56 24.22 -19.90 -0.07
CA LEU A 56 23.63 -19.17 -1.18
C LEU A 56 22.65 -18.12 -0.67
N TYR A 57 22.80 -16.91 -1.18
CA TYR A 57 21.96 -15.76 -0.89
C TYR A 57 21.30 -15.22 -2.15
N ARG A 58 20.18 -14.52 -2.00
CA ARG A 58 19.42 -13.91 -3.09
C ARG A 58 18.89 -12.55 -2.64
N PHE A 59 18.96 -11.56 -3.53
CA PHE A 59 18.28 -10.26 -3.32
C PHE A 59 16.75 -10.46 -3.32
N LEU A 60 16.04 -9.73 -2.45
CA LEU A 60 14.57 -9.87 -2.39
C LEU A 60 13.88 -9.52 -3.71
N ASP A 61 14.40 -8.55 -4.47
CA ASP A 61 13.88 -8.19 -5.78
C ASP A 61 13.99 -9.32 -6.82
N ASP A 62 14.94 -10.23 -6.62
CA ASP A 62 15.17 -11.40 -7.48
C ASP A 62 14.47 -12.67 -7.00
N ASP A 63 13.71 -12.59 -5.89
CA ASP A 63 12.89 -13.70 -5.43
C ASP A 63 11.88 -14.09 -6.53
N PRO A 64 11.76 -15.37 -6.89
CA PRO A 64 10.90 -15.82 -7.98
C PRO A 64 9.42 -15.48 -7.73
N ILE A 65 8.97 -15.32 -6.48
CA ILE A 65 7.61 -14.90 -6.17
C ILE A 65 7.50 -13.38 -6.31
N VAL A 66 8.42 -12.62 -5.69
CA VAL A 66 8.40 -11.14 -5.71
C VAL A 66 8.59 -10.57 -7.12
N SER A 67 9.47 -11.19 -7.93
CA SER A 67 9.73 -10.77 -9.31
C SER A 67 8.54 -10.98 -10.26
N GLN A 68 7.59 -11.83 -9.89
CA GLN A 68 6.34 -12.04 -10.65
C GLN A 68 5.23 -11.07 -10.20
N CYS A 69 5.39 -10.40 -9.06
CA CYS A 69 4.45 -9.39 -8.60
C CYS A 69 4.64 -8.06 -9.34
N HIS A 70 3.61 -7.62 -10.06
CA HIS A 70 3.59 -6.34 -10.78
C HIS A 70 3.49 -5.12 -9.86
N ASN A 71 2.85 -5.31 -8.69
CA ASN A 71 2.53 -4.22 -7.76
C ASN A 71 3.25 -4.36 -6.39
N ILE A 72 4.50 -4.83 -6.37
CA ILE A 72 5.38 -4.68 -5.20
C ILE A 72 6.31 -3.48 -5.46
N PRO A 73 6.46 -2.53 -4.53
CA PRO A 73 7.45 -1.48 -4.69
C PRO A 73 8.83 -2.12 -4.87
N LYS A 74 9.49 -1.86 -6.00
CA LYS A 74 10.88 -2.27 -6.22
C LYS A 74 11.77 -1.38 -5.36
N GLY A 75 12.50 -1.96 -4.41
CA GLY A 75 13.35 -1.21 -3.47
C GLY A 75 13.21 -1.65 -2.00
N ILE A 76 14.05 -1.04 -1.16
CA ILE A 76 14.21 -1.41 0.25
C ILE A 76 12.95 -1.03 1.04
N ILE A 77 12.26 -2.03 1.58
CA ILE A 77 11.27 -1.82 2.63
C ILE A 77 12.03 -1.93 3.95
N ASP A 78 12.34 -0.79 4.59
CA ASP A 78 13.09 -0.73 5.86
C ASP A 78 12.38 -1.42 7.04
N VAL A 79 11.14 -1.87 6.85
CA VAL A 79 10.29 -2.47 7.88
C VAL A 79 10.02 -3.93 7.53
N LYS A 80 10.57 -4.85 8.34
CA LYS A 80 10.20 -6.27 8.27
C LYS A 80 8.68 -6.40 8.47
N PRO A 81 7.93 -6.93 7.49
CA PRO A 81 6.49 -7.08 7.63
C PRO A 81 6.20 -8.04 8.79
N LYS A 82 5.35 -7.61 9.72
CA LYS A 82 4.88 -8.49 10.79
C LYS A 82 4.00 -9.59 10.18
N PRO A 83 4.05 -10.82 10.72
CA PRO A 83 3.13 -11.86 10.31
C PRO A 83 1.68 -11.37 10.34
N ILE A 84 0.91 -11.69 9.29
CA ILE A 84 -0.48 -11.23 9.17
C ILE A 84 -1.35 -11.69 10.36
N ILE A 85 -1.01 -12.84 10.96
CA ILE A 85 -1.67 -13.35 12.16
C ILE A 85 -1.45 -12.45 13.38
N ASP A 86 -0.28 -11.86 13.52
CA ASP A 86 0.05 -10.94 14.61
C ASP A 86 -0.63 -9.59 14.41
N ILE A 87 -0.67 -9.10 13.17
CA ILE A 87 -1.39 -7.88 12.80
C ILE A 87 -2.89 -8.08 13.07
N ALA A 88 -3.49 -9.16 12.58
CA ALA A 88 -4.90 -9.46 12.78
C ALA A 88 -5.25 -9.63 14.27
N SER A 89 -4.41 -10.33 15.02
CA SER A 89 -4.60 -10.52 16.47
C SER A 89 -4.54 -9.20 17.22
N ARG A 90 -3.59 -8.33 16.87
CA ARG A 90 -3.43 -7.02 17.51
C ARG A 90 -4.56 -6.05 17.14
N LEU A 91 -5.01 -6.04 15.88
CA LEU A 91 -6.18 -5.28 15.45
C LEU A 91 -7.44 -5.75 16.16
N ARG A 92 -7.63 -7.07 16.29
CA ARG A 92 -8.74 -7.65 17.04
C ARG A 92 -8.69 -7.26 18.50
N PHE A 93 -7.51 -7.35 19.14
CA PHE A 93 -7.34 -6.96 20.54
C PHE A 93 -7.67 -5.48 20.76
N LEU A 94 -7.14 -4.58 19.91
CA LEU A 94 -7.43 -3.14 19.99
C LEU A 94 -8.92 -2.85 19.75
N SER A 95 -9.54 -3.51 18.77
CA SER A 95 -10.98 -3.36 18.52
C SER A 95 -11.80 -3.86 19.71
N CYS A 96 -11.47 -5.01 20.31
CA CYS A 96 -12.16 -5.52 21.48
C CYS A 96 -11.98 -4.61 22.69
N ALA A 97 -10.75 -4.15 22.96
CA ALA A 97 -10.46 -3.24 24.08
C ALA A 97 -11.22 -1.92 23.97
N ILE A 98 -11.33 -1.35 22.75
CA ILE A 98 -12.15 -0.16 22.52
C ILE A 98 -13.64 -0.49 22.74
N LEU A 99 -14.15 -1.61 22.25
CA LEU A 99 -15.57 -1.94 22.45
C LEU A 99 -15.90 -2.21 23.93
N GLU A 100 -15.00 -2.86 24.66
CA GLU A 100 -15.12 -3.15 26.10
C GLU A 100 -15.04 -1.89 26.95
N ALA A 101 -14.14 -0.95 26.64
CA ALA A 101 -14.01 0.31 27.39
C ALA A 101 -15.28 1.18 27.33
N TYR A 102 -16.12 0.97 26.32
CA TYR A 102 -17.34 1.74 26.07
C TYR A 102 -18.59 0.84 26.09
N VAL A 103 -18.50 -0.39 26.60
CA VAL A 103 -19.67 -1.22 26.85
C VAL A 103 -20.37 -0.74 28.12
N SER A 104 -21.70 -0.74 28.11
CA SER A 104 -22.51 -0.45 29.29
C SER A 104 -22.24 -1.47 30.39
N GLU A 105 -22.45 -1.09 31.65
CA GLU A 105 -22.22 -1.97 32.82
C GLU A 105 -22.99 -3.30 32.74
N ASP A 106 -24.11 -3.34 32.03
CA ASP A 106 -24.90 -4.55 31.79
C ASP A 106 -24.38 -5.44 30.65
N GLY A 107 -23.33 -5.01 29.94
CA GLY A 107 -22.70 -5.69 28.81
C GLY A 107 -23.53 -5.74 27.53
N LYS A 108 -24.69 -5.07 27.48
CA LYS A 108 -25.67 -5.22 26.38
C LYS A 108 -25.60 -4.14 25.31
N HIS A 109 -24.99 -2.99 25.63
CA HIS A 109 -24.97 -1.84 24.74
C HIS A 109 -23.57 -1.25 24.67
N ILE A 110 -23.20 -0.72 23.51
CA ILE A 110 -21.93 -0.03 23.32
C ILE A 110 -22.23 1.45 23.09
N ASP A 111 -21.57 2.32 23.84
CA ASP A 111 -21.68 3.77 23.70
C ASP A 111 -20.82 4.30 22.56
N TYR A 112 -21.31 4.09 21.34
CA TYR A 112 -20.69 4.59 20.12
C TYR A 112 -20.52 6.12 20.09
N ARG A 113 -21.26 6.88 20.91
CA ARG A 113 -21.12 8.34 20.98
C ARG A 113 -19.82 8.74 21.65
N SER A 114 -19.48 8.07 22.74
CA SER A 114 -18.24 8.31 23.48
C SER A 114 -17.03 7.72 22.75
N ILE A 115 -17.19 6.60 22.03
CA ILE A 115 -16.16 6.03 21.15
C ILE A 115 -15.76 7.03 20.05
N HIS A 116 -16.72 7.69 19.38
CA HIS A 116 -16.41 8.62 18.29
C HIS A 116 -15.45 9.76 18.73
N GLY A 117 -15.58 10.25 19.96
CA GLY A 117 -14.76 11.32 20.51
C GLY A 117 -13.44 10.87 21.13
N SER A 118 -13.15 9.56 21.16
CA SER A 118 -11.96 9.05 21.84
C SER A 118 -10.70 9.09 20.97
N GLU A 119 -9.57 9.33 21.62
CA GLU A 119 -8.28 9.41 20.93
C GLU A 119 -7.86 8.03 20.40
N GLU A 120 -8.23 6.97 21.11
CA GLU A 120 -7.98 5.57 20.78
C GLU A 120 -8.74 5.16 19.52
N PHE A 121 -10.01 5.55 19.41
CA PHE A 121 -10.81 5.29 18.22
C PHE A 121 -10.38 6.16 17.05
N CYS A 122 -10.01 7.43 17.28
CA CYS A 122 -9.42 8.28 16.25
C CYS A 122 -8.14 7.69 15.65
N LYS A 123 -7.30 7.03 16.47
CA LYS A 123 -6.10 6.33 16.00
C LYS A 123 -6.43 5.04 15.23
N LEU A 124 -7.45 4.29 15.65
CA LEU A 124 -7.89 3.06 14.98
C LEU A 124 -8.65 3.33 13.67
N SER A 125 -9.48 4.36 13.62
CA SER A 125 -10.23 4.76 12.42
C SER A 125 -9.29 5.21 11.31
N LYS A 126 -8.19 5.86 11.68
CA LYS A 126 -7.04 6.16 10.81
C LYS A 126 -6.25 4.92 10.33
N MET A 127 -6.60 3.72 10.76
CA MET A 127 -5.93 2.48 10.34
C MET A 127 -6.85 1.48 9.64
N VAL A 128 -8.16 1.45 9.93
CA VAL A 128 -8.98 0.26 9.65
C VAL A 128 -10.32 0.54 8.95
N PHE A 129 -10.93 1.72 9.10
CA PHE A 129 -12.31 1.94 8.68
C PHE A 129 -12.45 3.13 7.73
N TYR A 130 -12.24 2.86 6.45
CA TYR A 130 -12.20 3.90 5.45
C TYR A 130 -13.24 3.67 4.37
N GLY A 131 -14.15 4.63 4.25
CA GLY A 131 -15.30 4.56 3.36
C GLY A 131 -16.49 5.40 3.84
N GLY A 132 -16.42 6.06 5.00
CA GLY A 132 -17.35 7.14 5.39
C GLY A 132 -18.85 6.82 5.26
N ASN A 133 -19.28 5.61 5.62
CA ASN A 133 -20.64 5.08 5.37
C ASN A 133 -21.17 5.39 3.95
N GLN A 134 -20.28 5.48 2.97
CA GLN A 134 -20.62 5.66 1.57
C GLN A 134 -21.23 4.39 1.02
N ARG A 135 -22.07 4.56 0.00
CA ARG A 135 -22.72 3.44 -0.69
C ARG A 135 -21.66 2.76 -1.56
N PRO A 136 -21.38 1.45 -1.35
CA PRO A 136 -20.43 0.74 -2.18
C PRO A 136 -20.91 0.65 -3.64
N PRO A 137 -19.98 0.50 -4.60
CA PRO A 137 -20.33 0.21 -5.98
C PRO A 137 -21.27 -1.00 -6.05
N TYR A 138 -22.30 -0.92 -6.90
CA TYR A 138 -23.26 -2.00 -7.17
C TYR A 138 -24.22 -2.38 -6.01
N ASN A 139 -24.09 -1.77 -4.83
CA ASN A 139 -25.06 -1.95 -3.74
C ASN A 139 -26.22 -0.96 -3.89
N LEU A 140 -27.40 -1.24 -3.30
CA LEU A 140 -28.56 -0.31 -3.31
C LEU A 140 -28.62 0.60 -2.09
N MET A 141 -27.98 0.22 -0.98
CA MET A 141 -28.08 0.87 0.32
C MET A 141 -26.70 1.18 0.90
N LYS A 142 -26.64 2.16 1.80
CA LYS A 142 -25.45 2.42 2.62
C LYS A 142 -25.25 1.29 3.64
N PRO A 143 -24.00 1.00 4.05
CA PRO A 143 -23.71 -0.03 5.06
C PRO A 143 -24.46 0.17 6.38
N PHE A 144 -24.57 1.41 6.84
CA PHE A 144 -25.28 1.79 8.06
C PHE A 144 -26.47 2.69 7.74
N SER A 145 -27.63 2.34 8.29
CA SER A 145 -28.82 3.20 8.23
C SER A 145 -28.66 4.44 9.13
N PRO A 146 -29.42 5.54 8.91
CA PRO A 146 -29.38 6.70 9.80
C PRO A 146 -29.76 6.40 11.26
N LYS A 147 -30.46 5.28 11.51
CA LYS A 147 -30.84 4.83 12.87
C LYS A 147 -29.78 3.92 13.51
N ASP A 148 -28.77 3.50 12.76
CA ASP A 148 -27.70 2.65 13.25
C ASP A 148 -26.67 3.50 13.99
N LYS A 149 -26.48 3.24 15.29
CA LYS A 149 -25.53 3.98 16.13
C LYS A 149 -24.09 3.88 15.62
N ARG A 150 -23.75 2.84 14.85
CA ARG A 150 -22.42 2.67 14.23
C ARG A 150 -22.13 3.71 13.14
N VAL A 151 -23.15 4.43 12.65
CA VAL A 151 -22.90 5.56 11.74
C VAL A 151 -22.08 6.66 12.41
N MET A 152 -22.16 6.80 13.74
CA MET A 152 -21.41 7.81 14.48
C MET A 152 -19.90 7.55 14.46
N VAL A 153 -19.48 6.28 14.32
CA VAL A 153 -18.07 5.91 14.26
C VAL A 153 -17.53 5.84 12.83
N ALA A 154 -18.38 6.04 11.82
CA ALA A 154 -17.93 6.20 10.45
C ALA A 154 -17.25 7.56 10.26
N LEU A 155 -16.21 7.61 9.43
CA LEU A 155 -15.54 8.87 9.11
C LEU A 155 -16.53 9.86 8.50
N PRO A 156 -16.48 11.15 8.87
CA PRO A 156 -17.40 12.16 8.36
C PRO A 156 -17.19 12.44 6.87
N TYR A 157 -16.01 12.15 6.34
CA TYR A 157 -15.66 12.22 4.92
C TYR A 157 -14.98 10.91 4.48
N ALA A 158 -15.19 10.54 3.22
CA ALA A 158 -14.40 9.47 2.61
C ALA A 158 -13.00 10.02 2.31
N GLU A 159 -11.97 9.29 2.71
CA GLU A 159 -10.58 9.61 2.38
C GLU A 159 -10.24 8.94 1.04
N PRO A 160 -10.12 9.68 -0.08
CA PRO A 160 -9.98 9.08 -1.41
C PRO A 160 -8.67 8.31 -1.58
N LEU A 161 -7.63 8.68 -0.82
CA LEU A 161 -6.31 8.02 -0.87
C LEU A 161 -6.37 6.54 -0.45
N ILE A 162 -7.40 6.14 0.29
CA ILE A 162 -7.58 4.75 0.72
C ILE A 162 -7.65 3.77 -0.46
N HIS A 163 -8.22 4.21 -1.60
CA HIS A 163 -8.40 3.37 -2.77
C HIS A 163 -7.09 3.02 -3.47
N PHE A 164 -6.01 3.74 -3.14
CA PHE A 164 -4.65 3.44 -3.59
C PHE A 164 -3.84 2.66 -2.55
N ALA A 165 -4.39 2.46 -1.35
CA ALA A 165 -3.71 1.80 -0.23
C ALA A 165 -4.28 0.43 0.09
N LEU A 166 -5.60 0.23 -0.07
CA LEU A 166 -6.26 -1.04 0.16
C LEU A 166 -6.09 -1.96 -1.06
N VAL A 167 -5.28 -2.99 -0.89
CA VAL A 167 -4.91 -3.93 -1.94
C VAL A 167 -5.65 -5.24 -1.76
N CYS A 168 -6.36 -5.67 -2.80
CA CYS A 168 -6.96 -7.00 -2.89
C CYS A 168 -6.04 -8.05 -3.56
N GLY A 169 -4.77 -7.69 -3.81
CA GLY A 169 -3.77 -8.59 -4.39
C GLY A 169 -3.93 -8.81 -5.90
N THR A 170 -4.61 -7.90 -6.60
CA THR A 170 -4.87 -8.00 -8.05
C THR A 170 -3.79 -7.34 -8.89
N ARG A 171 -3.58 -7.82 -10.12
CA ARG A 171 -2.57 -7.28 -11.06
C ARG A 171 -2.83 -5.84 -11.48
N SER A 172 -4.08 -5.41 -11.59
CA SER A 172 -4.43 -4.01 -11.89
C SER A 172 -4.67 -3.14 -10.65
N GLY A 173 -4.50 -3.71 -9.45
CA GLY A 173 -4.71 -3.00 -8.19
C GLY A 173 -3.51 -2.18 -7.73
N PRO A 174 -3.63 -1.47 -6.59
CA PRO A 174 -2.52 -0.72 -6.02
C PRO A 174 -1.42 -1.64 -5.46
N ALA A 175 -0.27 -1.04 -5.16
CA ALA A 175 0.87 -1.77 -4.63
C ALA A 175 0.69 -2.16 -3.17
N LEU A 176 1.02 -3.41 -2.83
CA LEU A 176 0.95 -3.88 -1.45
C LEU A 176 2.01 -3.15 -0.63
N ARG A 177 1.58 -2.51 0.46
CA ARG A 177 2.43 -1.68 1.32
C ARG A 177 2.08 -1.89 2.78
N CYS A 178 3.09 -1.73 3.65
CA CYS A 178 2.90 -1.60 5.08
C CYS A 178 2.86 -0.12 5.45
N TYR A 179 2.00 0.24 6.40
CA TYR A 179 1.80 1.62 6.84
C TYR A 179 2.12 1.80 8.31
N SER A 180 2.69 2.95 8.64
CA SER A 180 3.13 3.36 9.97
C SER A 180 2.13 4.38 10.54
N PRO A 181 1.61 4.19 11.77
CA PRO A 181 0.63 5.11 12.35
C PRO A 181 1.08 6.58 12.41
N GLY A 182 2.39 6.83 12.55
CA GLY A 182 2.95 8.17 12.66
C GLY A 182 3.09 8.92 11.33
N ASP A 183 3.13 8.21 10.21
CA ASP A 183 3.43 8.77 8.88
C ASP A 183 2.33 8.45 7.85
N ILE A 184 1.15 8.01 8.31
CA ILE A 184 0.07 7.48 7.47
C ILE A 184 -0.31 8.42 6.32
N ASP A 185 -0.42 9.73 6.58
CA ASP A 185 -0.83 10.70 5.56
C ASP A 185 0.19 10.79 4.42
N LYS A 186 1.48 10.77 4.78
CA LYS A 186 2.59 10.79 3.82
C LYS A 186 2.65 9.49 3.02
N GLU A 187 2.49 8.36 3.69
CA GLU A 187 2.55 7.04 3.06
C GLU A 187 1.35 6.79 2.13
N LEU A 188 0.15 7.25 2.49
CA LEU A 188 -1.04 7.24 1.64
C LEU A 188 -0.85 8.12 0.39
N MET A 189 -0.26 9.30 0.55
CA MET A 189 0.05 10.17 -0.59
C MET A 189 1.07 9.52 -1.53
N GLU A 190 2.09 8.87 -0.99
CA GLU A 190 3.08 8.13 -1.79
C GLU A 190 2.47 6.89 -2.46
N ALA A 191 1.48 6.25 -1.85
CA ALA A 191 0.74 5.15 -2.46
C ALA A 191 -0.06 5.62 -3.68
N ALA A 192 -0.73 6.76 -3.57
CA ALA A 192 -1.43 7.39 -4.69
C ALA A 192 -0.50 7.77 -5.83
N ARG A 193 0.62 8.45 -5.52
CA ARG A 193 1.65 8.83 -6.52
C ARG A 193 2.18 7.60 -7.25
N SER A 194 2.57 6.58 -6.49
CA SER A 194 3.10 5.35 -7.08
C SER A 194 2.06 4.63 -7.94
N PHE A 195 0.79 4.59 -7.52
CA PHE A 195 -0.27 3.96 -8.31
C PHE A 195 -0.48 4.66 -9.65
N LEU A 196 -0.60 6.00 -9.64
CA LEU A 196 -0.78 6.76 -10.88
C LEU A 196 0.44 6.65 -11.80
N ARG A 197 1.66 6.76 -11.23
CA ARG A 197 2.92 6.61 -11.98
C ARG A 197 3.05 5.23 -12.64
N ASN A 198 2.58 4.18 -11.98
CA ASN A 198 2.66 2.80 -12.47
C ASN A 198 1.50 2.42 -13.42
N GLY A 199 0.94 3.40 -14.12
CA GLY A 199 -0.10 3.17 -15.13
C GLY A 199 -1.53 3.28 -14.63
N GLY A 200 -1.75 3.71 -13.38
CA GLY A 200 -3.07 4.02 -12.85
C GLY A 200 -3.79 5.12 -13.65
N LEU A 201 -3.02 6.03 -14.27
CA LEU A 201 -3.51 7.03 -15.22
C LEU A 201 -2.46 7.27 -16.30
N ILE A 202 -2.85 7.07 -17.57
CA ILE A 202 -1.99 7.31 -18.73
C ILE A 202 -2.66 8.37 -19.61
N ILE A 203 -1.94 9.44 -19.95
CA ILE A 203 -2.49 10.57 -20.70
C ILE A 203 -1.78 10.65 -22.04
N GLY A 204 -2.53 10.44 -23.13
CA GLY A 204 -2.07 10.76 -24.48
C GLY A 204 -2.34 12.22 -24.78
N PHE A 205 -1.35 13.09 -24.58
CA PHE A 205 -1.50 14.53 -24.82
C PHE A 205 -1.82 14.86 -26.29
N ASP A 206 -1.20 14.13 -27.24
CA ASP A 206 -1.45 14.31 -28.68
C ASP A 206 -2.85 13.85 -29.09
N THR A 207 -3.28 12.70 -28.56
CA THR A 207 -4.58 12.09 -28.88
C THR A 207 -5.72 12.68 -28.05
N LYS A 208 -5.40 13.43 -27.00
CA LYS A 208 -6.33 13.96 -25.98
C LYS A 208 -7.18 12.86 -25.34
N VAL A 209 -6.59 11.68 -25.11
CA VAL A 209 -7.24 10.55 -24.45
C VAL A 209 -6.59 10.27 -23.10
N ALA A 210 -7.41 10.25 -22.04
CA ALA A 210 -6.99 9.83 -20.71
C ALA A 210 -7.42 8.38 -20.47
N SER A 211 -6.45 7.48 -20.36
CA SER A 211 -6.67 6.07 -20.02
C SER A 211 -6.53 5.87 -18.51
N ALA A 212 -7.65 5.72 -17.82
CA ALA A 212 -7.73 5.62 -16.37
C ALA A 212 -7.98 4.18 -15.90
N ASN A 213 -7.41 3.80 -14.76
CA ASN A 213 -7.72 2.53 -14.12
C ASN A 213 -9.18 2.50 -13.59
N LYS A 214 -9.79 1.30 -13.54
CA LYS A 214 -11.19 1.15 -13.08
C LYS A 214 -11.43 1.55 -11.63
N ILE A 215 -10.40 1.60 -10.77
CA ILE A 215 -10.54 2.11 -9.40
C ILE A 215 -11.07 3.56 -9.42
N LEU A 216 -10.52 4.41 -10.31
CA LEU A 216 -10.99 5.79 -10.50
C LEU A 216 -12.44 5.85 -11.02
N LYS A 217 -12.92 4.80 -11.70
CA LYS A 217 -14.32 4.67 -12.14
C LYS A 217 -15.25 4.27 -11.00
N TRP A 218 -14.93 3.15 -10.36
CA TRP A 218 -15.78 2.52 -9.34
C TRP A 218 -15.97 3.43 -8.13
N PHE A 219 -14.91 4.11 -7.74
CA PHE A 219 -14.91 5.02 -6.58
C PHE A 219 -14.86 6.49 -7.01
N SER A 220 -15.30 6.80 -8.24
CA SER A 220 -15.33 8.16 -8.79
C SER A 220 -15.94 9.18 -7.82
N ILE A 221 -17.01 8.80 -7.10
CA ILE A 221 -17.71 9.65 -6.13
C ILE A 221 -16.80 10.21 -5.02
N ASP A 222 -15.71 9.51 -4.68
CA ASP A 222 -14.76 9.95 -3.66
C ASP A 222 -13.72 10.93 -4.25
N PHE A 223 -13.49 10.89 -5.57
CA PHE A 223 -12.51 11.75 -6.25
C PHE A 223 -13.15 13.01 -6.88
N GLY A 224 -14.40 12.93 -7.33
CA GLY A 224 -15.09 14.02 -8.02
C GLY A 224 -16.49 13.65 -8.54
N LYS A 225 -17.28 14.67 -8.91
CA LYS A 225 -18.66 14.49 -9.38
C LYS A 225 -18.75 14.03 -10.83
N ASN A 226 -17.69 14.24 -11.61
CA ASN A 226 -17.60 13.89 -13.03
C ASN A 226 -16.15 13.54 -13.37
N GLU A 227 -15.95 12.96 -14.57
CA GLU A 227 -14.63 12.48 -14.99
C GLU A 227 -13.55 13.58 -15.01
N MET A 228 -13.92 14.83 -15.29
CA MET A 228 -12.97 15.95 -15.29
C MET A 228 -12.52 16.31 -13.87
N GLU A 229 -13.43 16.29 -12.90
CA GLU A 229 -13.08 16.46 -11.48
C GLU A 229 -12.22 15.32 -10.97
N VAL A 230 -12.49 14.07 -11.38
CA VAL A 230 -11.65 12.91 -11.04
C VAL A 230 -10.23 13.07 -11.59
N LEU A 231 -10.08 13.51 -12.85
CA LEU A 231 -8.77 13.79 -13.45
C LEU A 231 -8.06 14.97 -12.78
N LYS A 232 -8.79 16.04 -12.47
CA LYS A 232 -8.27 17.19 -11.73
C LYS A 232 -7.79 16.77 -10.34
N HIS A 233 -8.54 15.94 -9.64
CA HIS A 233 -8.14 15.41 -8.34
C HIS A 233 -6.88 14.53 -8.47
N SER A 234 -6.84 13.67 -9.49
CA SER A 234 -5.68 12.81 -9.78
C SER A 234 -4.41 13.61 -10.07
N SER A 235 -4.53 14.80 -10.67
CA SER A 235 -3.40 15.69 -10.97
C SER A 235 -2.58 16.08 -9.73
N ASN A 236 -3.19 16.09 -8.54
CA ASN A 236 -2.51 16.40 -7.28
C ASN A 236 -1.42 15.38 -6.90
N TYR A 237 -1.47 14.19 -7.50
CA TYR A 237 -0.55 13.08 -7.21
C TYR A 237 0.29 12.67 -8.43
N LEU A 238 0.24 13.44 -9.52
CA LEU A 238 1.12 13.26 -10.66
C LEU A 238 2.43 14.02 -10.47
N GLU A 239 3.45 13.65 -11.24
CA GLU A 239 4.68 14.44 -11.35
C GLU A 239 4.36 15.88 -11.81
N PRO A 240 5.05 16.92 -11.30
CA PRO A 240 4.68 18.32 -11.54
C PRO A 240 4.48 18.67 -13.02
N ALA A 241 5.39 18.24 -13.89
CA ALA A 241 5.31 18.51 -15.32
C ALA A 241 4.08 17.86 -15.98
N VAL A 242 3.70 16.65 -15.56
CA VAL A 242 2.52 15.94 -16.09
C VAL A 242 1.24 16.55 -15.53
N SER A 243 1.26 16.97 -14.26
CA SER A 243 0.15 17.64 -13.59
C SER A 243 -0.21 18.95 -14.29
N GLU A 244 0.79 19.80 -14.56
CA GLU A 244 0.59 21.07 -15.27
C GLU A 244 0.01 20.85 -16.68
N ALA A 245 0.59 19.95 -17.45
CA ALA A 245 0.09 19.62 -18.79
C ALA A 245 -1.34 19.06 -18.78
N LEU A 246 -1.69 18.24 -17.78
CA LEU A 246 -3.06 17.73 -17.61
C LEU A 246 -4.04 18.85 -17.26
N LEU A 247 -3.66 19.77 -16.36
CA LEU A 247 -4.51 20.89 -15.98
C LEU A 247 -4.77 21.83 -17.17
N GLU A 248 -3.77 22.08 -18.01
CA GLU A 248 -3.94 22.83 -19.26
C GLU A 248 -4.86 22.11 -20.25
N LEU A 249 -4.71 20.80 -20.41
CA LEU A 249 -5.56 19.99 -21.27
C LEU A 249 -7.03 19.99 -20.79
N LEU A 250 -7.24 19.92 -19.47
CA LEU A 250 -8.56 20.00 -18.84
C LEU A 250 -9.21 21.38 -19.05
N ALA A 251 -8.43 22.46 -19.05
CA ALA A 251 -8.91 23.81 -19.27
C ALA A 251 -9.26 24.10 -20.74
N THR A 252 -8.51 23.53 -21.69
CA THR A 252 -8.63 23.88 -23.11
C THR A 252 -9.60 22.99 -23.88
N SER A 253 -9.51 21.66 -23.71
CA SER A 253 -10.11 20.73 -24.67
C SER A 253 -10.89 19.57 -24.05
N GLN A 254 -10.77 19.34 -22.73
CA GLN A 254 -11.34 18.21 -21.99
C GLN A 254 -11.04 16.82 -22.63
N PRO A 255 -10.11 16.03 -22.08
CA PRO A 255 -9.72 14.77 -22.69
C PRO A 255 -10.87 13.75 -22.66
N LYS A 256 -10.94 12.91 -23.70
CA LYS A 256 -11.84 11.75 -23.68
C LYS A 256 -11.32 10.73 -22.67
N VAL A 257 -12.15 10.36 -21.69
CA VAL A 257 -11.78 9.36 -20.67
C VAL A 257 -12.13 7.96 -21.16
N MET A 258 -11.15 7.07 -21.07
CA MET A 258 -11.25 5.65 -21.42
C MET A 258 -10.80 4.84 -20.21
N TYR A 259 -11.55 3.80 -19.83
CA TYR A 259 -11.15 2.95 -18.71
C TYR A 259 -10.42 1.70 -19.17
N GLN A 260 -9.29 1.43 -18.55
CA GLN A 260 -8.47 0.25 -18.81
C GLN A 260 -9.22 -1.05 -18.45
N PRO A 261 -8.94 -2.19 -19.11
CA PRO A 261 -9.34 -3.48 -18.59
C PRO A 261 -8.73 -3.69 -17.19
N TYR A 262 -9.47 -4.37 -16.31
CA TYR A 262 -9.01 -4.62 -14.95
C TYR A 262 -8.76 -6.11 -14.79
N ASP A 263 -7.51 -6.46 -14.56
CA ASP A 263 -7.06 -7.83 -14.38
C ASP A 263 -7.19 -8.22 -12.90
N TRP A 264 -8.13 -9.14 -12.67
CA TRP A 264 -8.40 -9.74 -11.35
C TRP A 264 -7.48 -10.90 -11.00
N GLY A 265 -6.57 -11.28 -11.91
CA GLY A 265 -5.54 -12.26 -11.63
C GLY A 265 -4.74 -11.89 -10.39
N LEU A 266 -4.30 -12.91 -9.66
CA LEU A 266 -3.41 -12.72 -8.52
C LEU A 266 -2.12 -12.04 -8.98
N ASN A 267 -1.61 -11.17 -8.13
CA ASN A 267 -0.35 -10.48 -8.33
C ASN A 267 0.84 -11.45 -8.04
N CYS A 268 0.87 -12.62 -8.69
CA CYS A 268 1.93 -13.62 -8.63
C CYS A 268 1.89 -14.56 -9.84
#